data_AF-A0A9R0YF82-F1
#
_entry.id   AF-A0A9R0YF82-F1
#
_cell.length_a   1.000
_cell.length_b   1.000
_cell.length_c   1.000
_cell.angle_alpha   90.00
_cell.angle_beta   90.00
_cell.angle_gamma   90.00
#
_symmetry.space_group_name_H-M   'P 1'
#
loop_
_entity.id
_entity.type
_entity.pdbx_description
1 polymer ?
#
loop_
_entity_poly.entity_id
_entity_poly.type
_entity_poly.pdbx_seq_one_letter_code
_entity_poly.pdbx_strand_id
1 'polypeptide(L)'
;MELLTRNKPCSYQSSEEETLVAYFTTSLAAGKLVRVLDPQVVEEGGKEVEEVAVLAMACVRIEGDHRPSMRQVELTLESLGASHDSFVMHDMHVPKYPVIEGTNMEETSRQYSLEAEYLLSSRYPR
;
A
#
# COMPACT_ATOMS: atom_id res chain seq x y z
N MET A 1 -1.51 -11.61 2.69
CA MET A 1 -1.82 -13.06 2.66
C MET A 1 -2.48 -13.43 1.34
N GLU A 2 -3.63 -12.84 0.98
CA GLU A 2 -4.29 -13.12 -0.32
C GLU A 2 -3.35 -12.96 -1.52
N LEU A 3 -2.53 -11.90 -1.56
CA LEU A 3 -1.54 -11.69 -2.62
C LEU A 3 -0.47 -12.79 -2.68
N LEU A 4 -0.04 -13.29 -1.52
CA LEU A 4 1.02 -14.30 -1.41
C LEU A 4 0.54 -15.70 -1.80
N THR A 5 -0.76 -15.97 -1.65
CA THR A 5 -1.34 -17.31 -1.82
C THR A 5 -2.29 -17.42 -3.00
N ARG A 6 -2.66 -16.29 -3.62
CA ARG A 6 -3.73 -16.17 -4.64
C ARG A 6 -5.06 -16.84 -4.25
N ASN A 7 -5.32 -16.94 -2.95
CA ASN A 7 -6.53 -17.55 -2.40
C ASN A 7 -7.51 -16.47 -1.96
N LYS A 8 -8.79 -16.82 -1.98
CA LYS A 8 -9.87 -15.99 -1.41
C LYS A 8 -9.76 -15.97 0.12
N PRO A 9 -10.23 -14.90 0.79
CA PRO A 9 -10.05 -14.73 2.23
C PRO A 9 -10.86 -15.75 3.05
N CYS A 10 -12.01 -16.19 2.50
CA CYS A 10 -12.82 -17.28 3.04
C CYS A 10 -13.16 -18.26 1.91
N SER A 11 -12.98 -19.54 2.19
CA SER A 11 -13.42 -20.65 1.34
C SER A 11 -14.72 -21.21 1.92
N TYR A 12 -15.84 -21.11 1.19
CA TYR A 12 -17.11 -21.76 1.56
C TYR A 12 -17.20 -23.22 1.08
N GLN A 13 -16.12 -23.75 0.47
CA GLN A 13 -16.15 -25.06 -0.20
C GLN A 13 -15.62 -26.21 0.66
N SER A 14 -14.97 -25.93 1.80
CA SER A 14 -14.48 -26.93 2.74
C SER A 14 -15.48 -27.15 3.88
N SER A 15 -15.58 -28.38 4.41
CA SER A 15 -16.46 -28.70 5.54
C SER A 15 -16.04 -28.00 6.84
N GLU A 16 -14.80 -27.54 6.90
CA GLU A 16 -14.29 -26.63 7.91
C GLU A 16 -14.16 -25.25 7.25
N GLU A 17 -14.94 -24.29 7.72
CA GLU A 17 -14.86 -22.88 7.30
C GLU A 17 -13.57 -22.26 7.84
N GLU A 18 -12.42 -22.68 7.32
CA GLU A 18 -11.14 -22.11 7.69
C GLU A 18 -10.92 -20.79 6.93
N THR A 19 -10.71 -19.72 7.70
CA THR A 19 -10.30 -18.43 7.13
C THR A 19 -8.85 -18.52 6.64
N LEU A 20 -8.53 -17.79 5.56
CA LEU A 20 -7.17 -17.73 5.04
C LEU A 20 -6.17 -17.30 6.11
N VAL A 21 -6.57 -16.41 7.02
CA VAL A 21 -5.74 -15.94 8.13
C VAL A 21 -5.38 -17.08 9.08
N ALA A 22 -6.34 -17.92 9.48
CA ALA A 22 -6.09 -19.05 10.37
C ALA A 22 -5.18 -20.09 9.70
N TYR A 23 -5.48 -20.47 8.46
CA TYR A 23 -4.66 -21.42 7.70
C TYR A 23 -3.23 -20.93 7.46
N PHE A 24 -3.07 -19.64 7.13
CA PHE A 24 -1.77 -19.03 6.86
C PHE A 24 -0.91 -18.95 8.13
N THR A 25 -1.48 -18.45 9.23
CA THR A 25 -0.75 -18.27 10.50
C THR A 25 -0.33 -19.60 11.12
N THR A 26 -1.20 -20.61 11.10
CA THR A 26 -0.87 -21.97 11.58
C THR A 26 0.22 -22.63 10.75
N SER A 27 0.16 -22.49 9.42
CA SER A 27 1.16 -23.04 8.52
C SER A 27 2.53 -22.36 8.67
N LEU A 28 2.55 -21.03 8.84
CA LEU A 28 3.78 -20.28 9.09
C LEU A 28 4.40 -20.67 10.44
N ALA A 29 3.60 -20.77 11.50
CA ALA A 29 4.07 -21.23 12.81
C ALA A 29 4.62 -22.66 12.79
N ALA A 30 4.08 -23.52 11.92
CA ALA A 30 4.57 -24.88 11.71
C ALA A 30 5.79 -24.98 10.77
N GLY A 31 6.34 -23.85 10.28
CA GLY A 31 7.46 -23.83 9.33
C GLY A 31 7.08 -24.37 7.94
N LYS A 32 5.80 -24.35 7.58
CA LYS A 32 5.25 -24.91 6.34
C LYS A 32 4.76 -23.82 5.37
N LEU A 33 5.32 -22.62 5.44
CA LEU A 33 4.91 -21.46 4.64
C LEU A 33 4.86 -21.78 3.12
N VAL A 34 5.87 -22.48 2.60
CA VAL A 34 5.96 -22.88 1.18
C VAL A 34 4.72 -23.65 0.69
N ARG A 35 4.01 -24.37 1.56
CA ARG A 35 2.79 -25.11 1.18
C ARG A 35 1.56 -24.23 0.98
N VAL A 36 1.61 -23.00 1.52
CA VAL A 36 0.48 -22.06 1.50
C VAL A 36 0.66 -21.00 0.43
N LEU A 37 1.91 -20.66 0.12
CA LEU A 37 2.26 -19.70 -0.92
C LEU A 37 1.87 -20.22 -2.30
N ASP A 38 1.50 -19.29 -3.17
CA ASP A 38 1.28 -19.58 -4.58
C ASP A 38 2.62 -19.99 -5.23
N PRO A 39 2.66 -21.05 -6.06
CA PRO A 39 3.91 -21.52 -6.67
C PRO A 39 4.66 -20.43 -7.45
N GLN A 40 3.95 -19.52 -8.13
CA GLN A 40 4.57 -18.43 -8.88
C GLN A 40 5.25 -17.43 -7.94
N VAL A 41 4.63 -17.15 -6.79
CA VAL A 41 5.21 -16.26 -5.77
C VAL A 41 6.50 -16.86 -5.19
N VAL A 42 6.53 -18.18 -4.97
CA VAL A 42 7.73 -18.89 -4.49
C VAL A 42 8.84 -18.86 -5.53
N GLU A 43 8.50 -19.01 -6.82
CA GLU A 43 9.46 -19.00 -7.92
C GLU A 43 10.09 -17.62 -8.13
N GLU A 44 9.29 -16.55 -8.06
CA GLU A 44 9.71 -15.19 -8.42
C GLU A 44 10.28 -14.38 -7.24
N GLY A 45 9.77 -14.58 -6.02
CA GLY A 45 9.96 -13.61 -4.93
C GLY A 45 11.12 -13.89 -3.95
N GLY A 46 11.89 -14.96 -4.15
CA GLY A 46 13.12 -15.21 -3.39
C GLY A 46 12.94 -15.18 -1.87
N LYS A 47 13.88 -14.53 -1.17
CA LYS A 47 13.86 -14.43 0.32
C LYS A 47 12.85 -13.41 0.84
N GLU A 48 12.54 -12.38 0.05
CA GLU A 48 11.64 -11.30 0.47
C GLU A 48 10.22 -11.82 0.74
N VAL A 49 9.80 -12.89 0.07
CA VAL A 49 8.49 -13.54 0.31
C VAL A 49 8.34 -14.02 1.75
N GLU A 50 9.39 -14.56 2.36
CA GLU A 50 9.35 -14.99 3.75
C GLU A 50 9.23 -13.80 4.69
N GLU A 51 9.96 -12.71 4.41
CA GLU A 51 9.92 -11.48 5.21
C GLU A 51 8.54 -10.81 5.13
N VAL A 52 7.94 -10.73 3.92
CA VAL A 52 6.57 -10.22 3.73
C VAL A 52 5.54 -11.12 4.41
N ALA A 53 5.74 -12.45 4.42
CA ALA A 53 4.86 -13.38 5.12
C ALA A 53 4.90 -13.19 6.65
N VAL A 54 6.09 -12.98 7.21
CA VAL A 54 6.27 -12.67 8.64
C VAL A 54 5.63 -11.33 8.99
N LEU A 55 5.82 -10.30 8.15
CA LEU A 55 5.17 -9.00 8.32
C LEU A 55 3.64 -9.14 8.30
N ALA A 56 3.10 -9.89 7.35
CA ALA A 56 1.65 -10.15 7.26
C ALA A 56 1.11 -10.85 8.52
N MET A 57 1.86 -11.80 9.10
CA MET A 57 1.50 -12.44 10.37
C MET A 57 1.49 -11.46 11.54
N ALA A 58 2.47 -10.54 11.61
CA ALA A 58 2.50 -9.51 12.64
C ALA A 58 1.28 -8.57 12.57
N CYS A 59 0.82 -8.23 11.36
CA CYS A 59 -0.34 -7.35 11.14
C CYS A 59 -1.67 -7.95 11.60
N VAL A 60 -1.80 -9.28 11.66
CA VAL A 60 -3.06 -9.97 12.00
C VAL A 60 -3.08 -10.52 13.43
N ARG A 61 -2.14 -10.12 14.29
CA ARG A 61 -2.13 -10.51 15.70
C ARG A 61 -3.45 -10.15 16.38
N ILE A 62 -3.94 -11.07 17.21
CA ILE A 62 -5.16 -10.87 18.01
C ILE A 62 -4.92 -9.76 19.05
N GLU A 63 -3.74 -9.73 19.67
CA GLU A 63 -3.36 -8.64 20.57
C GLU A 63 -3.04 -7.38 19.77
N GLY A 64 -3.91 -6.38 19.86
CA GLY A 64 -3.81 -5.14 19.10
C GLY A 64 -2.49 -4.38 19.33
N ASP A 65 -1.99 -4.37 20.56
CA ASP A 65 -0.77 -3.66 20.98
C ASP A 65 0.51 -4.22 20.35
N HIS A 66 0.45 -5.44 19.84
CA HIS A 66 1.59 -6.08 19.17
C HIS A 66 1.55 -5.92 17.65
N ARG A 67 0.49 -5.34 17.09
CA ARG A 67 0.42 -5.09 15.66
C ARG A 67 1.30 -3.89 15.32
N PRO A 68 2.08 -3.95 14.24
CA PRO A 68 2.81 -2.79 13.76
C PRO A 68 1.83 -1.69 13.33
N SER A 69 2.22 -0.44 13.51
CA SER A 69 1.52 0.69 12.89
C SER A 69 1.69 0.65 11.37
N MET A 70 0.75 1.23 10.61
CA MET A 70 0.87 1.30 9.16
C MET A 70 2.16 1.97 8.68
N ARG A 71 2.69 2.94 9.45
CA ARG A 71 4.00 3.58 9.17
C ARG A 71 5.16 2.60 9.31
N GLN A 72 5.12 1.71 10.30
CA GLN A 72 6.14 0.65 10.45
C GLN A 72 6.02 -0.39 9.34
N VAL A 73 4.79 -0.75 8.93
CA VAL A 73 4.55 -1.65 7.80
C VAL A 73 5.13 -1.05 6.51
N GLU A 74 4.84 0.21 6.22
CA GLU A 74 5.38 0.95 5.07
C GLU A 74 6.91 0.94 5.05
N LEU A 75 7.57 1.37 6.14
CA LEU A 75 9.03 1.41 6.23
C LEU A 75 9.67 0.02 6.06
N THR A 76 9.02 -1.01 6.60
CA THR A 76 9.48 -2.39 6.44
C THR A 76 9.40 -2.81 4.98
N LEU A 77 8.28 -2.54 4.30
CA LEU A 77 8.10 -2.86 2.88
C LEU A 77 9.05 -2.06 1.97
N GLU A 78 9.30 -0.78 2.25
CA GLU A 78 10.28 0.02 1.52
C GLU A 78 11.68 -0.58 1.61
N SER A 79 12.07 -1.05 2.80
CA SER A 79 13.37 -1.69 3.00
C SER A 79 13.52 -3.00 2.24
N LEU A 80 12.42 -3.73 2.03
CA LEU A 80 12.36 -4.97 1.25
C LEU A 80 12.35 -4.71 -0.27
N GLY A 81 11.83 -3.57 -0.72
CA GLY A 81 11.86 -3.20 -2.14
C GLY A 81 13.18 -2.58 -2.59
N ALA A 82 13.92 -1.96 -1.67
CA ALA A 82 15.20 -1.30 -1.96
C ALA A 82 16.36 -2.27 -2.22
N SER A 83 16.21 -3.57 -1.95
CA SER A 83 17.19 -4.61 -2.30
C SER A 83 17.27 -4.89 -3.81
N HIS A 84 16.24 -4.51 -4.58
CA HIS A 84 16.11 -4.88 -5.98
C HIS A 84 16.24 -3.71 -6.97
N ASP A 85 16.32 -2.47 -6.50
CA ASP A 85 16.47 -1.30 -7.36
C ASP A 85 17.51 -0.32 -6.78
N SER A 86 18.61 -0.14 -7.51
CA SER A 86 19.41 1.07 -7.39
C SER A 86 18.51 2.24 -7.79
N PHE A 87 17.97 2.96 -6.81
CA PHE A 87 17.22 4.19 -7.04
C PHE A 87 18.13 5.22 -7.72
N VAL A 88 18.13 5.25 -9.05
CA VAL A 88 18.62 6.40 -9.81
C VAL A 88 17.55 7.46 -9.65
N MET A 89 17.78 8.42 -8.75
CA MET A 89 17.01 9.66 -8.76
C MET A 89 17.24 10.32 -10.12
N HIS A 90 16.30 10.16 -11.05
CA HIS A 90 16.29 10.97 -12.26
C HIS A 90 15.97 12.40 -11.81
N ASP A 91 16.96 13.27 -12.00
CA ASP A 91 16.89 14.71 -11.87
C ASP A 91 15.56 15.23 -12.44
N MET A 92 14.71 15.78 -11.58
CA MET A 92 13.52 16.49 -12.02
C MET A 92 14.00 17.74 -12.73
N HIS A 93 14.04 17.69 -14.06
CA HIS A 93 14.25 18.87 -14.89
C HIS A 93 13.08 19.84 -14.65
N VAL A 94 13.28 20.79 -13.73
CA VAL A 94 12.41 21.94 -13.51
C VAL A 94 12.31 22.68 -14.85
N PRO A 95 11.11 22.81 -15.46
CA PRO A 95 10.98 23.61 -16.66
C PRO A 95 11.29 25.06 -16.30
N LYS A 96 12.41 25.59 -16.80
CA LYS A 96 12.71 27.03 -16.75
C LYS A 96 11.75 27.76 -17.69
N TYR A 97 10.62 28.23 -17.17
CA TYR A 97 9.84 29.25 -17.86
C TYR A 97 10.49 30.63 -17.63
N PRO A 98 10.49 31.52 -18.65
CA PRO A 98 11.17 32.80 -18.55
C PRO A 98 10.44 33.74 -17.60
N VAL A 99 11.16 34.26 -16.61
CA VAL A 99 10.71 35.41 -15.81
C VAL A 99 10.92 36.66 -16.67
N ILE A 100 9.83 37.23 -17.17
CA ILE A 100 9.84 38.55 -17.80
C ILE A 100 9.59 39.57 -16.68
N GLU A 101 10.57 40.44 -16.43
CA GLU A 101 10.47 41.60 -15.56
C GLU A 101 9.33 42.52 -16.01
N GLY A 102 8.39 42.77 -15.11
CA GLY A 102 7.27 43.66 -15.34
C GLY A 102 6.82 44.27 -14.02
N THR A 103 7.29 45.48 -13.79
CA THR A 103 6.73 46.41 -12.81
C THR A 103 5.20 46.53 -12.97
N ASN A 104 4.49 46.36 -11.85
CA ASN A 104 3.22 46.99 -11.49
C ASN A 104 1.97 46.63 -12.35
N MET A 105 1.14 45.71 -11.85
CA MET A 105 -0.32 45.84 -11.68
C MET A 105 -0.89 44.47 -11.19
N GLU A 106 -1.56 44.49 -10.03
CA GLU A 106 -2.61 43.59 -9.51
C GLU A 106 -2.63 42.06 -9.80
N GLU A 107 -2.79 41.31 -8.69
CA GLU A 107 -3.47 40.00 -8.53
C GLU A 107 -3.02 38.77 -9.35
N THR A 108 -2.61 37.69 -8.65
CA THR A 108 -2.99 36.29 -9.01
C THR A 108 -2.81 35.34 -7.82
N SER A 109 -3.66 35.48 -6.78
CA SER A 109 -3.92 34.40 -5.84
C SER A 109 -4.89 33.41 -6.49
N ARG A 110 -4.41 32.24 -6.94
CA ARG A 110 -5.31 31.14 -7.31
C ARG A 110 -5.70 30.34 -6.06
N GLN A 111 -6.54 30.95 -5.23
CA GLN A 111 -7.22 30.26 -4.14
C GLN A 111 -8.72 30.31 -4.45
N TYR A 112 -9.21 29.39 -5.28
CA TYR A 112 -10.65 29.27 -5.52
C TYR A 112 -11.29 28.70 -4.24
N SER A 113 -12.08 29.53 -3.56
CA SER A 113 -12.78 29.19 -2.32
C SER A 113 -13.92 28.21 -2.59
N LEU A 114 -13.95 27.10 -1.84
CA LEU A 114 -15.01 26.09 -1.86
C LEU A 114 -16.41 26.70 -1.60
N GLU A 115 -16.47 27.89 -1.00
CA GLU A 115 -17.70 28.62 -0.70
C GLU A 115 -18.36 29.22 -1.96
N ALA A 116 -17.57 29.54 -3.00
CA ALA A 116 -18.09 30.06 -4.26
C ALA A 116 -18.92 28.97 -4.99
N GLU A 117 -18.42 27.74 -5.05
CA GLU A 117 -19.11 26.60 -5.66
C GLU A 117 -20.45 26.28 -4.96
N TYR A 118 -20.51 26.41 -3.63
CA TYR A 118 -21.73 26.17 -2.85
C TYR A 118 -22.83 27.22 -3.13
N LEU A 119 -22.45 28.49 -3.27
CA LEU A 119 -23.38 29.58 -3.60
C LEU A 119 -23.91 29.47 -5.04
N LEU A 120 -23.11 28.98 -5.98
CA LEU A 120 -23.55 28.75 -7.36
C LEU A 120 -24.52 27.58 -7.49
N SER A 121 -24.35 26.53 -6.68
CA SER A 121 -25.29 25.39 -6.66
C SER A 121 -26.67 25.72 -6.08
N SER A 122 -26.83 26.89 -5.44
CA SER A 122 -28.08 27.32 -4.81
C SER A 122 -29.05 28.03 -5.78
N ARG A 123 -28.63 28.30 -7.02
CA ARG A 123 -29.39 29.11 -8.00
C ARG A 123 -30.23 28.33 -9.01
N TYR A 124 -30.15 27.00 -9.00
CA TYR A 124 -30.97 26.15 -9.87
C TYR A 124 -31.65 25.07 -9.03
N PRO A 125 -32.95 25.23 -8.67
CA PRO A 125 -33.69 24.16 -8.05
C PRO A 125 -33.99 23.07 -9.10
N ARG A 126 -34.06 21.82 -8.64
CA ARG A 126 -34.57 20.68 -9.44
C ARG A 126 -36.08 20.77 -9.64
#